data_AF-A0A2M8DN62-F1
#
_entry.id   AF-A0A2M8DN62-F1
#
_cell.length_a   1.000
_cell.length_b   1.000
_cell.length_c   1.000
_cell.angle_alpha   90.00
_cell.angle_beta   90.00
_cell.angle_gamma   90.00
#
_symmetry.space_group_name_H-M   'P 1'
#
loop_
_entity.id
_entity.type
_entity.pdbx_description
1 polymer ?
#
loop_
_entity_poly.entity_id
_entity_poly.type
_entity_poly.pdbx_seq_one_letter_code
_entity_poly.pdbx_strand_id
1 'polypeptide(L)'
;INLIRKYLQSKGTIRIQIEYVLAGALITAFVGTLTNLMLFSGGIFQYNWVGPSSAISLVILFAYAITKHHLFGIRVILTEILVIATGITLLVWAVTAEPFLLKILGGVLFVFFLIFGWQLVKSVIKEIELRAKLEEAYAELERIDKAKTEFLSIASHQLRTPLSIIKGYISMILEKTYGEIPEKIKQPLGNVYVSNDRLVKLVNDLLDITRLEMGRIELSLEKAHLEEIISSVVEEMKVTAEKKGLYLKYEALKEPL
;
A
#
# COMPACT_ATOMS: atom_id res chain seq x y z
N ILE A 1 -23.95 -24.38 5.02
CA ILE A 1 -23.83 -24.81 3.60
C ILE A 1 -22.69 -24.11 2.84
N ASN A 2 -22.27 -22.88 3.19
CA ASN A 2 -21.17 -22.18 2.49
C ASN A 2 -19.73 -22.68 2.77
N LEU A 3 -19.45 -23.34 3.89
CA LEU A 3 -18.08 -23.74 4.27
C LEU A 3 -17.51 -24.93 3.51
N ILE A 4 -18.31 -25.96 3.23
CA ILE A 4 -17.84 -27.16 2.50
C ILE A 4 -17.45 -26.77 1.07
N ARG A 5 -18.24 -25.88 0.45
CA ARG A 5 -17.96 -25.33 -0.88
C ARG A 5 -16.68 -24.47 -0.88
N LYS A 6 -16.49 -23.65 0.16
CA LYS A 6 -15.28 -22.82 0.33
C LYS A 6 -14.04 -23.68 0.60
N TYR A 7 -14.14 -24.72 1.43
CA TYR A 7 -13.06 -25.68 1.70
C TYR A 7 -12.60 -26.43 0.45
N LEU A 8 -13.54 -26.92 -0.37
CA LEU A 8 -13.25 -27.63 -1.62
C LEU A 8 -12.60 -26.73 -2.68
N GLN A 9 -12.81 -25.41 -2.61
CA GLN A 9 -12.23 -24.42 -3.54
C GLN A 9 -10.93 -23.78 -3.01
N SER A 10 -10.55 -24.05 -1.77
CA SER A 10 -9.39 -23.43 -1.11
C SER A 10 -8.10 -24.21 -1.35
N LYS A 11 -7.03 -23.55 -1.82
CA LYS A 11 -5.68 -24.14 -1.90
C LYS A 11 -4.71 -23.42 -0.94
N GLY A 12 -3.68 -24.13 -0.49
CA GLY A 12 -2.61 -23.58 0.35
C GLY A 12 -3.04 -23.33 1.80
N THR A 13 -2.60 -22.21 2.36
CA THR A 13 -2.72 -21.82 3.78
C THR A 13 -4.17 -21.75 4.27
N ILE A 14 -5.12 -21.41 3.40
CA ILE A 14 -6.56 -21.29 3.69
C ILE A 14 -7.18 -22.64 4.07
N ARG A 15 -6.72 -23.74 3.45
CA ARG A 15 -7.24 -25.08 3.74
C ARG A 15 -6.80 -25.56 5.12
N ILE A 16 -5.51 -25.41 5.43
CA ILE A 16 -4.92 -25.73 6.74
C ILE A 16 -5.63 -24.93 7.85
N GLN A 17 -5.98 -23.67 7.57
CA GLN A 17 -6.73 -22.82 8.51
C GLN A 17 -8.14 -23.36 8.79
N ILE A 18 -8.88 -23.80 7.75
CA ILE A 18 -10.21 -24.40 7.93
C ILE A 18 -10.12 -25.73 8.68
N GLU A 19 -9.06 -26.52 8.45
CA GLU A 19 -8.81 -27.79 9.14
C GLU A 19 -8.58 -27.60 10.64
N TYR A 20 -7.74 -26.63 11.06
CA TYR A 20 -7.53 -26.33 12.49
C TYR A 20 -8.81 -25.91 13.22
N VAL A 21 -9.66 -25.14 12.52
CA VAL A 21 -10.92 -24.61 13.05
C VAL A 21 -11.94 -25.72 13.22
N LEU A 22 -12.11 -26.56 12.19
CA LEU A 22 -13.00 -27.72 12.25
C LEU A 22 -12.52 -28.72 13.31
N ALA A 23 -11.21 -28.97 13.39
CA ALA A 23 -10.64 -29.82 14.42
C ALA A 23 -10.92 -29.29 15.83
N GLY A 24 -10.67 -28.00 16.10
CA GLY A 24 -10.94 -27.39 17.41
C GLY A 24 -12.42 -27.41 17.78
N ALA A 25 -13.30 -27.07 16.84
CA ALA A 25 -14.75 -27.08 17.05
C ALA A 25 -15.28 -28.50 17.31
N LEU A 26 -14.80 -29.50 16.54
CA LEU A 26 -15.14 -30.90 16.74
C LEU A 26 -14.63 -31.42 18.09
N ILE A 27 -13.40 -31.10 18.49
CA ILE A 27 -12.84 -31.49 19.78
C ILE A 27 -13.68 -30.89 20.92
N THR A 28 -14.03 -29.61 20.83
CA THR A 28 -14.81 -28.94 21.88
C THR A 28 -16.24 -29.47 21.96
N ALA A 29 -16.89 -29.67 20.81
CA ALA A 29 -18.22 -30.26 20.75
C ALA A 29 -18.21 -31.70 21.27
N PHE A 30 -17.18 -32.48 20.93
CA PHE A 30 -17.02 -33.85 21.40
C PHE A 30 -16.77 -33.92 22.91
N VAL A 31 -15.84 -33.12 23.44
CA VAL A 31 -15.55 -33.05 24.88
C VAL A 31 -16.78 -32.57 25.65
N GLY A 32 -17.45 -31.53 25.17
CA GLY A 32 -18.70 -31.02 25.77
C GLY A 32 -19.81 -32.06 25.77
N THR A 33 -20.02 -32.78 24.67
CA THR A 33 -21.05 -33.82 24.57
C THR A 33 -20.72 -35.04 25.44
N LEU A 34 -19.46 -35.49 25.42
CA LEU A 34 -19.01 -36.64 26.20
C LEU A 34 -19.16 -36.38 27.71
N THR A 35 -18.75 -35.19 28.16
CA THR A 35 -18.79 -34.83 29.58
C THR A 35 -20.19 -34.48 30.07
N ASN A 36 -20.97 -33.70 29.31
CA ASN A 36 -22.27 -33.21 29.78
C ASN A 36 -23.47 -34.12 29.45
N LEU A 37 -23.39 -34.98 28.44
CA LEU A 37 -24.50 -35.87 28.06
C LEU A 37 -24.21 -37.33 28.38
N MET A 38 -23.01 -37.82 28.03
CA MET A 38 -22.69 -39.25 28.09
C MET A 38 -22.23 -39.72 29.47
N LEU A 39 -21.33 -38.97 30.13
CA LEU A 39 -20.90 -39.28 31.50
C LEU A 39 -22.00 -38.96 32.54
N PHE A 40 -22.84 -37.98 32.23
CA PHE A 40 -24.01 -37.63 33.04
C PHE A 40 -25.05 -38.76 33.08
N SER A 41 -25.38 -39.38 31.93
CA SER A 41 -26.34 -40.50 31.89
C SER A 41 -25.82 -41.78 32.55
N GLY A 42 -24.50 -41.92 32.69
CA GLY A 42 -23.82 -43.01 33.40
C GLY A 42 -23.64 -42.78 34.91
N GLY A 43 -24.12 -41.66 35.47
CA GLY A 43 -24.05 -41.36 36.91
C GLY A 43 -22.70 -40.84 37.42
N ILE A 44 -21.75 -40.48 36.53
CA ILE A 44 -20.43 -39.98 36.91
C ILE A 44 -20.42 -38.45 36.81
N PHE A 45 -20.80 -37.78 37.89
CA PHE A 45 -20.93 -36.31 37.94
C PHE A 45 -19.60 -35.55 38.12
N GLN A 46 -18.50 -36.26 38.44
CA GLN A 46 -17.22 -35.65 38.81
C GLN A 46 -16.51 -34.90 37.67
N TYR A 47 -16.92 -35.08 36.41
CA TYR A 47 -16.24 -34.50 35.23
C TYR A 47 -17.04 -33.41 34.49
N ASN A 48 -18.19 -32.96 35.03
CA ASN A 48 -19.02 -31.92 34.40
C ASN A 48 -18.30 -30.56 34.26
N TRP A 49 -17.28 -30.29 35.06
CA TRP A 49 -16.49 -29.04 34.99
C TRP A 49 -15.53 -29.01 33.79
N VAL A 50 -15.22 -30.18 33.20
CA VAL A 50 -14.27 -30.31 32.09
C VAL A 50 -14.87 -29.76 30.79
N GLY A 51 -16.17 -29.95 30.56
CA GLY A 51 -16.88 -29.42 29.39
C GLY A 51 -16.73 -27.90 29.22
N PRO A 52 -17.13 -27.08 30.20
CA PRO A 52 -16.97 -25.62 30.15
C PRO A 52 -15.52 -25.15 30.00
N SER A 53 -14.56 -25.84 30.64
CA SER A 53 -13.14 -25.48 30.55
C SER A 53 -12.54 -25.71 29.16
N SER A 54 -13.08 -26.68 28.38
CA SER A 54 -12.62 -26.95 27.02
C SER A 54 -12.88 -25.80 26.04
N ALA A 55 -13.91 -24.99 26.29
CA ALA A 55 -14.21 -23.80 25.49
C ALA A 55 -13.11 -22.72 25.63
N ILE A 56 -12.42 -22.65 26.77
CA ILE A 56 -11.30 -21.72 26.98
C ILE A 56 -10.11 -22.11 26.10
N SER A 57 -9.79 -23.40 26.03
CA SER A 57 -8.74 -23.93 25.15
C SER A 57 -9.05 -23.65 23.68
N LEU A 58 -10.32 -23.72 23.28
CA LEU A 58 -10.77 -23.36 21.95
C LEU A 58 -10.48 -21.87 21.66
N VAL A 59 -10.94 -20.98 22.53
CA VAL A 59 -10.75 -19.53 22.39
C VAL A 59 -9.27 -19.16 22.26
N ILE A 60 -8.37 -19.80 23.02
CA ILE A 60 -6.92 -19.57 22.95
C ILE A 60 -6.34 -20.03 21.61
N LEU A 61 -6.68 -21.23 21.14
CA LEU A 61 -6.24 -21.75 19.84
C LEU A 61 -6.69 -20.85 18.68
N PHE A 62 -7.92 -20.33 18.75
CA PHE A 62 -8.45 -19.39 17.76
C PHE A 62 -7.76 -18.03 17.81
N ALA A 63 -7.56 -17.47 19.00
CA ALA A 63 -6.82 -16.22 19.17
C ALA A 63 -5.42 -16.35 18.55
N TYR A 64 -4.73 -17.46 18.80
CA TYR A 64 -3.44 -17.74 18.19
C TYR A 64 -3.53 -17.85 16.65
N ALA A 65 -4.49 -18.61 16.12
CA ALA A 65 -4.67 -18.77 14.67
C ALA A 65 -4.94 -17.43 13.96
N ILE A 66 -5.84 -16.60 14.51
CA ILE A 66 -6.25 -15.28 13.99
C ILE A 66 -5.08 -14.30 13.94
N THR A 67 -4.26 -14.28 15.00
CA THR A 67 -3.16 -13.33 15.18
C THR A 67 -1.94 -13.74 14.35
N LYS A 68 -1.60 -15.03 14.30
CA LYS A 68 -0.40 -15.52 13.62
C LYS A 68 -0.56 -15.64 12.10
N HIS A 69 -1.75 -16.00 11.61
CA HIS A 69 -1.94 -16.35 10.18
C HIS A 69 -2.68 -15.29 9.34
N HIS A 70 -2.84 -14.05 9.81
CA HIS A 70 -3.32 -12.89 9.01
C HIS A 70 -4.58 -13.19 8.16
N LEU A 71 -5.60 -13.75 8.82
CA LEU A 71 -6.84 -14.33 8.28
C LEU A 71 -7.87 -13.35 7.67
N PHE A 72 -7.48 -12.42 6.78
CA PHE A 72 -8.39 -11.35 6.33
C PHE A 72 -9.69 -11.83 5.64
N GLY A 73 -9.67 -12.92 4.85
CA GLY A 73 -10.86 -13.39 4.10
C GLY A 73 -11.80 -14.36 4.83
N ILE A 74 -11.41 -14.88 6.00
CA ILE A 74 -12.17 -15.91 6.75
C ILE A 74 -12.52 -15.43 8.17
N ARG A 75 -11.89 -14.36 8.68
CA ARG A 75 -12.11 -13.82 10.04
C ARG A 75 -13.58 -13.65 10.42
N VAL A 76 -14.43 -13.17 9.51
CA VAL A 76 -15.88 -13.01 9.79
C VAL A 76 -16.54 -14.36 10.05
N ILE A 77 -16.35 -15.31 9.13
CA ILE A 77 -16.93 -16.66 9.22
C ILE A 77 -16.40 -17.36 10.47
N LEU A 78 -15.10 -17.22 10.77
CA LEU A 78 -14.50 -17.81 11.98
C LEU A 78 -15.05 -17.20 13.26
N THR A 79 -15.17 -15.87 13.31
CA THR A 79 -15.70 -15.15 14.48
C THR A 79 -17.16 -15.52 14.70
N GLU A 80 -17.96 -15.59 13.63
CA GLU A 80 -19.37 -16.00 13.70
C GLU A 80 -19.52 -17.43 14.20
N ILE A 81 -18.77 -18.39 13.65
CA ILE A 81 -18.79 -19.79 14.11
C ILE A 81 -18.37 -19.88 15.58
N LEU A 82 -17.30 -19.18 15.97
CA LEU A 82 -16.80 -19.21 17.35
C LEU A 82 -17.82 -18.64 18.33
N VAL A 83 -18.43 -17.50 17.99
CA VAL A 83 -19.48 -16.89 18.81
C VAL A 83 -20.68 -17.83 18.94
N ILE A 84 -21.12 -18.47 17.84
CA ILE A 84 -22.22 -19.42 17.88
C ILE A 84 -21.86 -20.66 18.71
N ALA A 85 -20.70 -21.28 18.49
CA ALA A 85 -20.28 -22.49 19.20
C ALA A 85 -20.10 -22.26 20.70
N THR A 86 -19.48 -21.14 21.07
CA THR A 86 -19.30 -20.73 22.47
C THR A 86 -20.65 -20.40 23.11
N GLY A 87 -21.53 -19.71 22.38
CA GLY A 87 -22.89 -19.40 22.83
C GLY A 87 -23.71 -20.66 23.13
N ILE A 88 -23.68 -21.67 22.24
CA ILE A 88 -24.35 -22.96 22.47
C ILE A 88 -23.79 -23.64 23.72
N THR A 89 -22.47 -23.66 23.88
CA THR A 89 -21.82 -24.29 25.04
C THR A 89 -22.22 -23.60 26.36
N LEU A 90 -22.24 -22.26 26.37
CA LEU A 90 -22.68 -21.46 27.52
C LEU A 90 -24.17 -21.66 27.83
N LEU A 91 -25.01 -21.76 26.80
CA LEU A 91 -26.45 -22.00 26.96
C LEU A 91 -26.72 -23.38 27.59
N VAL A 92 -26.07 -24.43 27.09
CA VAL A 92 -26.19 -25.78 27.65
C VAL A 92 -25.78 -25.77 29.11
N TRP A 93 -24.62 -25.17 29.43
CA TRP A 93 -24.14 -25.06 30.81
C TRP A 93 -25.10 -24.29 31.73
N ALA A 94 -25.67 -23.18 31.26
CA ALA A 94 -26.62 -22.39 32.04
C ALA A 94 -27.92 -23.17 32.34
N VAL A 95 -28.40 -24.00 31.41
CA VAL A 95 -29.64 -24.79 31.57
C VAL A 95 -29.43 -26.02 32.46
N THR A 96 -28.26 -26.68 32.37
CA THR A 96 -27.94 -27.89 33.14
C THR A 96 -27.45 -27.62 34.55
N ALA A 97 -27.23 -26.36 34.94
CA ALA A 97 -26.85 -26.00 36.30
C ALA A 97 -27.95 -26.37 37.32
N GLU A 98 -27.60 -27.27 38.26
CA GLU A 98 -28.47 -27.77 39.34
C GLU A 98 -28.76 -26.72 40.42
N PRO A 99 -27.78 -25.92 40.91
CA PRO A 99 -28.11 -24.83 41.83
C PRO A 99 -28.83 -23.69 41.10
N PHE A 100 -29.99 -23.28 41.62
CA PHE A 100 -30.79 -22.18 41.06
C PHE A 100 -29.97 -20.89 40.86
N LEU A 101 -29.07 -20.57 41.81
CA LEU A 101 -28.20 -19.39 41.73
C LEU A 101 -27.23 -19.45 40.53
N LEU A 102 -26.66 -20.63 40.24
CA LEU A 102 -25.74 -20.80 39.10
C LEU A 102 -26.47 -20.75 37.76
N LYS A 103 -27.72 -21.23 37.70
CA LYS A 103 -28.58 -21.12 36.52
C LYS A 103 -28.90 -19.66 36.17
N ILE A 104 -29.24 -18.83 37.17
CA ILE A 104 -29.44 -17.38 36.97
C ILE A 104 -28.15 -16.72 36.50
N LEU A 105 -27.04 -16.98 37.18
CA LEU A 105 -25.74 -16.39 36.84
C LEU A 105 -25.30 -16.76 35.41
N GLY A 106 -25.48 -18.03 35.02
CA GLY A 106 -25.20 -18.50 33.67
C GLY A 106 -26.09 -17.86 32.60
N GLY A 107 -27.36 -17.66 32.89
CA GLY A 107 -28.27 -16.92 32.01
C GLY A 107 -27.83 -15.48 31.79
N VAL A 108 -27.43 -14.78 32.84
CA VAL A 108 -26.89 -13.40 32.75
C VAL A 108 -25.62 -13.37 31.92
N LEU A 109 -24.68 -14.29 32.17
CA LEU A 109 -23.44 -14.40 31.39
C LEU A 109 -23.69 -14.70 29.92
N PHE A 110 -24.68 -15.56 29.62
CA PHE A 110 -25.07 -15.87 28.25
C PHE A 110 -25.62 -14.64 27.51
N VAL A 111 -26.47 -13.84 28.16
CA VAL A 111 -26.99 -12.58 27.57
C VAL A 111 -25.86 -11.59 27.31
N PHE A 112 -24.95 -11.39 28.27
CA PHE A 112 -23.76 -10.56 28.05
C PHE A 112 -22.91 -11.08 26.89
N PHE A 113 -22.69 -12.39 26.82
CA PHE A 113 -21.95 -13.01 25.74
C PHE A 113 -22.60 -12.77 24.37
N LEU A 114 -23.93 -12.84 24.25
CA LEU A 114 -24.63 -12.53 23.00
C LEU A 114 -24.43 -11.07 22.57
N ILE A 115 -24.52 -10.13 23.51
CA ILE A 115 -24.32 -8.69 23.24
C ILE A 115 -22.89 -8.44 22.74
N PHE A 116 -21.89 -8.94 23.47
CA PHE A 116 -20.48 -8.78 23.10
C PHE A 116 -20.12 -9.56 21.83
N GLY A 117 -20.69 -10.75 21.63
CA GLY A 117 -20.51 -11.56 20.44
C GLY A 117 -21.02 -10.87 19.18
N TRP A 118 -22.21 -10.26 19.26
CA TRP A 118 -22.76 -9.45 18.17
C TRP A 118 -21.88 -8.21 17.89
N GLN A 119 -21.44 -7.50 18.94
CA GLN A 119 -20.54 -6.36 18.81
C GLN A 119 -19.21 -6.74 18.15
N LEU A 120 -18.64 -7.88 18.54
CA LEU A 120 -17.39 -8.40 17.99
C LEU A 120 -17.53 -8.71 16.50
N VAL A 121 -18.57 -9.45 16.10
CA VAL A 121 -18.82 -9.77 14.68
C VAL A 121 -18.99 -8.48 13.86
N LYS A 122 -19.78 -7.53 14.35
CA LYS A 122 -19.97 -6.23 13.68
C LYS A 122 -18.66 -5.45 13.54
N SER A 123 -17.81 -5.47 14.56
CA SER A 123 -16.50 -4.82 14.54
C SER A 123 -15.58 -5.42 13.48
N VAL A 124 -15.51 -6.75 13.39
CA VAL A 124 -14.67 -7.46 12.42
C VAL A 124 -15.12 -7.20 10.99
N ILE A 125 -16.44 -7.19 10.72
CA ILE A 125 -16.98 -6.87 9.39
C ILE A 125 -16.58 -5.45 8.97
N LYS A 126 -16.78 -4.48 9.88
CA LYS A 126 -16.43 -3.07 9.61
C LYS A 126 -14.93 -2.90 9.33
N GLU A 127 -14.07 -3.60 10.06
CA GLU A 127 -12.62 -3.55 9.82
C GLU A 127 -12.26 -4.05 8.41
N ILE A 128 -12.87 -5.15 7.96
CA ILE A 128 -12.60 -5.71 6.63
C ILE A 128 -13.12 -4.79 5.52
N GLU A 129 -14.31 -4.23 5.66
CA GLU A 129 -14.85 -3.26 4.69
C GLU A 129 -13.95 -2.02 4.58
N LEU A 130 -13.48 -1.49 5.71
CA LEU A 130 -12.56 -0.35 5.74
C LEU A 130 -11.23 -0.68 5.07
N ARG A 131 -10.66 -1.87 5.34
CA ARG A 131 -9.44 -2.33 4.70
C ARG A 131 -9.61 -2.50 3.20
N ALA A 132 -10.71 -3.11 2.75
CA ALA A 132 -10.99 -3.28 1.32
C ALA A 132 -11.11 -1.94 0.59
N LYS A 133 -11.83 -0.97 1.18
CA LYS A 133 -11.92 0.40 0.64
C LYS A 133 -10.58 1.11 0.60
N LEU A 134 -9.74 0.88 1.62
CA LEU A 134 -8.42 1.45 1.70
C LEU A 134 -7.49 0.87 0.61
N GLU A 135 -7.53 -0.44 0.41
CA GLU A 135 -6.79 -1.12 -0.67
C GLU A 135 -7.24 -0.62 -2.06
N GLU A 136 -8.54 -0.45 -2.27
CA GLU A 136 -9.09 0.11 -3.52
C GLU A 136 -8.62 1.56 -3.74
N ALA A 137 -8.69 2.40 -2.70
CA ALA A 137 -8.22 3.79 -2.77
C ALA A 137 -6.71 3.88 -3.03
N TYR A 138 -5.90 3.00 -2.44
CA TYR A 138 -4.47 2.93 -2.71
C TYR A 138 -4.18 2.51 -4.15
N ALA A 139 -4.89 1.51 -4.67
CA ALA A 139 -4.73 1.06 -6.04
C ALA A 139 -5.07 2.17 -7.05
N GLU A 140 -6.15 2.92 -6.82
CA GLU A 140 -6.52 4.05 -7.67
C GLU A 140 -5.52 5.21 -7.55
N LEU A 141 -5.04 5.50 -6.35
CA LEU A 141 -4.00 6.50 -6.14
C LEU A 141 -2.71 6.14 -6.88
N GLU A 142 -2.26 4.89 -6.82
CA GLU A 142 -1.08 4.40 -7.53
C GLU A 142 -1.25 4.51 -9.05
N ARG A 143 -2.45 4.19 -9.54
CA ARG A 143 -2.79 4.33 -10.96
C ARG A 143 -2.75 5.79 -11.42
N ILE A 144 -3.31 6.71 -10.64
CA ILE A 144 -3.29 8.14 -10.92
C ILE A 144 -1.84 8.66 -10.90
N ASP A 145 -1.03 8.24 -9.94
CA ASP A 145 0.38 8.65 -9.83
C ASP A 145 1.21 8.19 -11.03
N LYS A 146 1.01 6.94 -11.48
CA LYS A 146 1.61 6.42 -12.72
C LYS A 146 1.17 7.22 -13.94
N ALA A 147 -0.13 7.46 -14.10
CA ALA A 147 -0.66 8.23 -15.23
C ALA A 147 -0.13 9.68 -15.24
N LYS A 148 -0.03 10.32 -14.08
CA LYS A 148 0.56 11.66 -13.94
C LYS A 148 2.03 11.67 -14.39
N THR A 149 2.80 10.67 -13.97
CA THR A 149 4.21 10.53 -14.34
C THR A 149 4.38 10.34 -15.84
N GLU A 150 3.59 9.46 -16.45
CA GLU A 150 3.62 9.21 -17.89
C GLU A 150 3.22 10.45 -18.69
N PHE A 151 2.15 11.13 -18.29
CA PHE A 151 1.70 12.37 -18.91
C PHE A 151 2.80 13.45 -18.91
N LEU A 152 3.46 13.67 -17.78
CA LEU A 152 4.53 14.66 -17.66
C LEU A 152 5.75 14.31 -18.53
N SER A 153 6.09 13.02 -18.61
CA SER A 153 7.18 12.55 -19.47
C SER A 153 6.88 12.81 -20.96
N ILE A 154 5.66 12.46 -21.39
CA ILE A 154 5.21 12.68 -22.77
C ILE A 154 5.16 14.19 -23.06
N ALA A 155 4.54 14.98 -22.19
CA ALA A 155 4.47 16.44 -22.34
C ALA A 155 5.87 17.06 -22.47
N SER A 156 6.85 16.57 -21.70
CA SER A 156 8.24 17.02 -21.80
C SER A 156 8.80 16.87 -23.21
N HIS A 157 8.67 15.67 -23.78
CA HIS A 157 9.20 15.37 -25.10
C HIS A 157 8.46 16.13 -26.22
N GLN A 158 7.13 16.20 -26.10
CA GLN A 158 6.26 16.85 -27.08
C GLN A 158 6.40 18.38 -27.07
N LEU A 159 6.76 18.99 -25.94
CA LEU A 159 7.04 20.43 -25.87
C LEU A 159 8.48 20.77 -26.32
N ARG A 160 9.46 19.93 -25.99
CA ARG A 160 10.87 20.17 -26.37
C ARG A 160 11.07 20.15 -27.88
N THR A 161 10.45 19.20 -28.57
CA THR A 161 10.61 19.00 -30.02
C THR A 161 10.29 20.27 -30.84
N PRO A 162 9.07 20.85 -30.78
CA PRO A 162 8.72 22.03 -31.57
C PRO A 162 9.57 23.26 -31.21
N LEU A 163 9.90 23.46 -29.93
CA LEU A 163 10.76 24.58 -29.51
C LEU A 163 12.20 24.44 -30.03
N SER A 164 12.71 23.20 -30.10
CA SER A 164 14.03 22.90 -30.67
C SER A 164 14.04 23.12 -32.18
N ILE A 165 12.96 22.72 -32.87
CA ILE A 165 12.79 22.96 -34.30
C ILE A 165 12.75 24.47 -34.61
N ILE A 166 11.96 25.23 -33.85
CA ILE A 166 11.89 26.70 -33.98
C ILE A 166 13.27 27.32 -33.73
N LYS A 167 13.99 26.89 -32.68
CA LYS A 167 15.36 27.35 -32.39
C LYS A 167 16.29 27.09 -33.58
N GLY A 168 16.24 25.88 -34.14
CA GLY A 168 17.06 25.47 -35.27
C GLY A 168 16.81 26.33 -36.51
N TYR A 169 15.55 26.54 -36.89
CA TYR A 169 15.21 27.41 -38.01
C TYR A 169 15.68 28.85 -37.81
N ILE A 170 15.48 29.43 -36.62
CA ILE A 170 15.97 30.78 -36.33
C ILE A 170 17.51 30.84 -36.40
N SER A 171 18.22 29.82 -35.89
CA SER A 171 19.69 29.73 -35.98
C SER A 171 20.16 29.72 -37.44
N MET A 172 19.58 28.86 -38.28
CA MET A 172 19.93 28.76 -39.70
C MET A 172 19.66 30.06 -40.47
N ILE A 173 18.60 30.80 -40.11
CA ILE A 173 18.34 32.12 -40.71
C ILE A 173 19.39 33.15 -40.26
N LEU A 174 19.77 33.15 -38.97
CA LEU A 174 20.80 34.05 -38.43
C LEU A 174 22.21 33.74 -38.99
N GLU A 175 22.49 32.47 -39.27
CA GLU A 175 23.73 31.97 -39.88
C GLU A 175 23.79 32.18 -41.40
N LYS A 176 22.78 32.84 -41.99
CA LYS A 176 22.65 33.10 -43.42
C LYS A 176 22.57 31.84 -44.29
N THR A 177 22.21 30.68 -43.73
CA THR A 177 22.08 29.41 -44.47
C THR A 177 21.01 29.49 -45.56
N TYR A 178 19.98 30.31 -45.35
CA TYR A 178 18.91 30.58 -46.33
C TYR A 178 19.14 31.84 -47.17
N GLY A 179 20.34 32.43 -47.10
CA GLY A 179 20.69 33.70 -47.77
C GLY A 179 20.78 34.88 -46.81
N GLU A 180 21.09 36.06 -47.36
CA GLU A 180 21.23 37.28 -46.56
C GLU A 180 19.87 37.79 -46.07
N ILE A 181 19.82 38.19 -44.80
CA ILE A 181 18.65 38.84 -44.20
C ILE A 181 18.85 40.36 -44.13
N PRO A 182 17.80 41.18 -44.32
CA PRO A 182 17.88 42.63 -44.12
C PRO A 182 18.39 42.99 -42.72
N GLU A 183 19.30 43.95 -42.63
CA GLU A 183 19.92 44.31 -41.34
C GLU A 183 18.88 44.80 -40.30
N LYS A 184 17.76 45.37 -40.78
CA LYS A 184 16.62 45.77 -39.95
C LYS A 184 15.94 44.60 -39.21
N ILE A 185 16.00 43.37 -39.74
CA ILE A 185 15.34 42.19 -39.11
C ILE A 185 16.28 41.35 -38.27
N LYS A 186 17.59 41.55 -38.39
CA LYS A 186 18.62 40.76 -37.68
C LYS A 186 18.52 40.90 -36.16
N GLN A 187 18.38 42.13 -35.66
CA GLN A 187 18.21 42.36 -34.21
C GLN A 187 16.87 41.81 -33.69
N PRO A 188 15.69 42.09 -34.31
CA PRO A 188 14.44 41.45 -33.93
C PRO A 188 14.52 39.92 -33.91
N LEU A 189 15.10 39.31 -34.94
CA LEU A 189 15.22 37.85 -35.04
C LEU A 189 16.14 37.27 -33.95
N GLY A 190 17.23 37.97 -33.60
CA GLY A 190 18.07 37.64 -32.45
C GLY A 190 17.29 37.68 -31.12
N ASN A 191 16.40 38.65 -30.94
CA ASN A 191 15.55 38.71 -29.74
C ASN A 191 14.55 37.54 -29.68
N VAL A 192 14.01 37.12 -30.83
CA VAL A 192 13.15 35.92 -30.93
C VAL A 192 13.94 34.67 -30.57
N TYR A 193 15.17 34.52 -31.08
CA TYR A 193 16.06 33.41 -30.72
C TYR A 193 16.27 33.32 -29.21
N VAL A 194 16.66 34.44 -28.57
CA VAL A 194 16.89 34.51 -27.13
C VAL A 194 15.62 34.21 -26.33
N SER A 195 14.46 34.68 -26.79
CA SER A 195 13.18 34.39 -26.12
C SER A 195 12.80 32.92 -26.25
N ASN A 196 13.01 32.30 -27.41
CA ASN A 196 12.77 30.87 -27.60
C ASN A 196 13.71 30.02 -26.74
N ASP A 197 14.99 30.39 -26.62
CA ASP A 197 15.94 29.71 -25.73
C ASP A 197 15.51 29.78 -24.26
N ARG A 198 15.05 30.96 -23.81
CA ARG A 198 14.49 31.11 -22.46
C ARG A 198 13.24 30.25 -22.25
N LEU A 199 12.36 30.16 -23.25
CA LEU A 199 11.15 29.33 -23.16
C LEU A 199 11.50 27.84 -23.07
N VAL A 200 12.48 27.38 -23.86
CA VAL A 200 13.00 26.00 -23.76
C VAL A 200 13.48 25.70 -22.34
N LYS A 201 14.27 26.61 -21.75
CA LYS A 201 14.77 26.46 -20.37
C LYS A 201 13.64 26.40 -19.36
N LEU A 202 12.71 27.36 -19.40
CA LEU A 202 11.56 27.41 -18.50
C LEU A 202 10.70 26.15 -18.55
N VAL A 203 10.48 25.61 -19.76
CA VAL A 203 9.73 24.36 -19.93
C VAL A 203 10.48 23.20 -19.28
N ASN A 204 11.79 23.06 -19.54
CA ASN A 204 12.58 22.01 -18.91
C ASN A 204 12.60 22.14 -17.38
N ASP A 205 12.84 23.34 -16.84
CA ASP A 205 12.88 23.60 -15.40
C ASP A 205 11.54 23.24 -14.73
N LEU A 206 10.41 23.62 -15.33
CA LEU A 206 9.08 23.27 -14.83
C LEU A 206 8.88 21.76 -14.76
N LEU A 207 9.28 21.05 -15.81
CA LEU A 207 9.12 19.59 -15.89
C LEU A 207 10.04 18.86 -14.92
N ASP A 208 11.27 19.34 -14.75
CA ASP A 208 12.23 18.78 -13.81
C ASP A 208 11.81 19.02 -12.35
N ILE A 209 11.31 20.21 -12.02
CA ILE A 209 10.68 20.48 -10.70
C ILE A 209 9.51 19.55 -10.46
N THR A 210 8.65 19.34 -11.47
CA THR A 210 7.50 18.46 -11.31
C THR A 210 7.93 17.01 -11.05
N ARG A 211 9.01 16.53 -11.68
CA ARG A 211 9.60 15.20 -11.40
C ARG A 211 10.21 15.14 -9.99
N LEU A 212 10.83 16.22 -9.53
CA LEU A 212 11.42 16.35 -8.19
C LEU A 212 10.35 16.24 -7.10
N GLU A 213 9.26 16.99 -7.22
CA GLU A 213 8.15 16.99 -6.24
C GLU A 213 7.50 15.61 -6.09
N MET A 214 7.52 14.79 -7.15
CA MET A 214 7.00 13.42 -7.12
C MET A 214 8.02 12.40 -6.56
N GLY A 215 9.23 12.84 -6.20
CA GLY A 215 10.31 11.94 -5.76
C GLY A 215 10.80 11.00 -6.86
N ARG A 216 10.63 11.37 -8.14
CA ARG A 216 10.91 10.53 -9.31
C ARG A 216 12.19 10.93 -10.06
N ILE A 217 13.11 11.63 -9.41
CA ILE A 217 14.44 11.85 -9.99
C ILE A 217 15.22 10.56 -9.89
N GLU A 218 15.48 9.94 -11.04
CA GLU A 218 16.44 8.86 -11.16
C GLU A 218 17.85 9.46 -11.28
N LEU A 219 18.71 9.17 -10.30
CA LEU A 219 20.11 9.56 -10.33
C LEU A 219 20.94 8.39 -10.89
N SER A 220 21.61 8.61 -12.02
CA SER A 220 22.67 7.69 -12.49
C SER A 220 23.98 8.09 -11.80
N LEU A 221 24.42 7.29 -10.82
CA LEU A 221 25.68 7.53 -10.13
C LEU A 221 26.83 6.88 -10.90
N GLU A 222 27.71 7.71 -11.46
CA GLU A 222 28.84 7.26 -12.27
C GLU A 222 30.13 7.92 -11.79
N LYS A 223 31.27 7.25 -12.01
CA LYS A 223 32.58 7.87 -11.74
C LYS A 223 32.78 9.00 -12.75
N ALA A 224 32.98 10.21 -12.27
CA ALA A 224 33.17 11.38 -13.11
C ALA A 224 34.44 12.14 -12.71
N HIS A 225 35.17 12.64 -13.70
CA HIS A 225 36.33 13.50 -13.49
C HIS A 225 35.85 14.94 -13.29
N LEU A 226 35.86 15.40 -12.04
CA LEU A 226 35.35 16.72 -11.69
C LEU A 226 36.09 17.85 -12.43
N GLU A 227 37.39 17.66 -12.69
CA GLU A 227 38.22 18.59 -13.46
C GLU A 227 37.75 18.76 -14.90
N GLU A 228 37.33 17.67 -15.55
CA GLU A 228 36.79 17.71 -16.92
C GLU A 228 35.45 18.44 -16.96
N ILE A 229 34.58 18.15 -15.98
CA ILE A 229 33.29 18.83 -15.84
C ILE A 229 33.50 20.34 -15.66
N ILE A 230 34.33 20.73 -14.68
CA ILE A 230 34.56 22.15 -14.40
C ILE A 230 35.20 22.84 -15.61
N SER A 231 36.18 22.21 -16.26
CA SER A 231 36.82 22.76 -17.45
C SER A 231 35.83 23.00 -18.58
N SER A 232 34.91 22.04 -18.82
CA SER A 232 33.86 22.18 -19.84
C SER A 232 32.94 23.38 -19.57
N VAL A 233 32.55 23.59 -18.31
CA VAL A 233 31.69 24.71 -17.88
C VAL A 233 32.43 26.04 -18.01
N VAL A 234 33.71 26.08 -17.66
CA VAL A 234 34.54 27.28 -17.78
C VAL A 234 34.69 27.69 -19.26
N GLU A 235 34.92 26.74 -20.16
CA GLU A 235 35.02 26.98 -21.60
C GLU A 235 33.71 27.56 -22.17
N GLU A 236 32.56 26.99 -21.78
CA GLU A 236 31.24 27.49 -22.18
C GLU A 236 30.98 28.91 -21.64
N MET A 237 31.31 29.16 -20.37
CA MET A 237 31.11 30.45 -19.72
C MET A 237 32.04 31.54 -20.27
N LYS A 238 33.24 31.18 -20.75
CA LYS A 238 34.23 32.11 -21.29
C LYS A 238 33.68 32.91 -22.47
N VAL A 239 32.96 32.26 -23.38
CA VAL A 239 32.30 32.92 -24.53
C VAL A 239 31.29 33.98 -24.05
N THR A 240 30.56 33.67 -22.97
CA THR A 240 29.58 34.60 -22.40
C THR A 240 30.26 35.74 -21.64
N ALA A 241 31.35 35.45 -20.94
CA ALA A 241 32.16 36.43 -20.23
C ALA A 241 32.79 37.45 -21.20
N GLU A 242 33.39 36.98 -22.29
CA GLU A 242 33.99 37.83 -23.33
C GLU A 242 32.95 38.75 -23.98
N LYS A 243 31.76 38.22 -24.31
CA LYS A 243 30.64 39.04 -24.83
C LYS A 243 30.17 40.14 -23.88
N LYS A 244 30.40 39.98 -22.58
CA LYS A 244 30.05 40.95 -21.53
C LYS A 244 31.25 41.77 -21.06
N GLY A 245 32.45 41.57 -21.62
CA GLY A 245 33.67 42.25 -21.19
C GLY A 245 34.16 41.85 -19.80
N LEU A 246 33.85 40.63 -19.35
CA LEU A 246 34.23 40.09 -18.04
C LEU A 246 35.44 39.15 -18.16
N TYR A 247 36.36 39.21 -17.19
CA TYR A 247 37.49 38.30 -17.09
C TYR A 247 37.10 37.08 -16.24
N LEU A 248 37.18 35.88 -16.83
CA LEU A 248 36.93 34.60 -16.17
C LEU A 248 38.25 33.82 -16.06
N LYS A 249 38.64 33.42 -14.85
CA LYS A 249 39.84 32.62 -14.57
C LYS A 249 39.46 31.41 -13.75
N TYR A 250 39.87 30.22 -14.20
CA TYR A 250 39.79 28.98 -13.44
C TYR A 250 41.18 28.63 -12.90
N GLU A 251 41.28 28.38 -11.60
CA GLU A 251 42.48 27.88 -10.95
C GLU A 251 42.23 26.43 -10.53
N ALA A 252 42.84 25.49 -11.25
CA ALA A 252 42.76 24.07 -10.92
C ALA A 252 43.51 23.79 -9.60
N LEU A 253 42.99 22.85 -8.81
CA LEU A 253 43.67 22.35 -7.62
C LEU A 253 44.93 21.59 -8.02
N LYS A 254 45.99 21.69 -7.22
CA LYS A 254 47.30 21.04 -7.50
C LYS A 254 47.29 19.53 -7.30
N GLU A 255 46.28 18.99 -6.64
CA GLU A 255 46.07 17.56 -6.42
C GLU A 255 44.69 17.18 -6.96
N PRO A 256 44.58 16.09 -7.75
CA PRO A 256 43.29 15.64 -8.27
C PRO A 256 42.39 15.15 -7.13
N LEU A 257 41.12 15.55 -7.17
CA LEU A 257 40.07 15.16 -6.22
C LEU A 257 39.61 13.70 -6.40
#